data_AF-A0A7K0ZVX6-F1
#
_entry.id   AF-A0A7K0ZVX6-F1
#
_cell.length_a   1.000
_cell.length_b   1.000
_cell.length_c   1.000
_cell.angle_alpha   90.00
_cell.angle_beta   90.00
_cell.angle_gamma   90.00
#
_symmetry.space_group_name_H-M   'P 1'
#
loop_
_entity.id
_entity.type
_entity.pdbx_description
1 polymer ?
#
loop_
_entity_poly.entity_id
_entity_poly.type
_entity_poly.pdbx_seq_one_letter_code
_entity_poly.pdbx_strand_id
1 'polypeptide(L)' 'MSVPKSFAGLPLIGGTAAGAAADAGEPWMSPEGIAIKPFYTEADLDGLDALDTFP' A
#
# COMPACT_ATOMS: atom_id res chain seq x y z
N MET A 1 12.58 26.70 -5.18
CA MET A 1 13.12 25.43 -4.63
C MET A 1 14.49 25.19 -5.23
N SER A 2 15.51 24.88 -4.43
CA SER A 2 16.87 24.59 -4.92
C SER A 2 17.20 23.12 -4.69
N VAL A 3 17.75 22.47 -5.72
CA VAL A 3 18.17 21.06 -5.67
C VAL A 3 19.63 20.98 -5.18
N PRO A 4 19.98 20.07 -4.24
CA PRO A 4 21.35 19.91 -3.76
C PRO A 4 22.32 19.49 -4.87
N LYS A 5 23.58 19.92 -4.77
CA LYS A 5 24.67 19.49 -5.67
C LYS A 5 25.10 18.04 -5.45
N SER A 6 24.73 17.43 -4.32
CA SER A 6 24.97 16.02 -3.99
C SER A 6 23.94 15.53 -2.98
N PHE A 7 23.56 14.26 -3.09
CA PHE A 7 22.68 13.55 -2.15
C PHE A 7 23.47 12.60 -1.23
N ALA A 8 24.80 12.54 -1.38
CA ALA A 8 25.65 11.70 -0.56
C ALA A 8 25.55 12.12 0.92
N GLY A 9 25.14 11.18 1.78
CA GLY A 9 24.97 11.40 3.22
C GLY A 9 23.59 11.87 3.67
N LEU A 10 22.62 12.02 2.75
CA LEU A 10 21.23 12.22 3.14
C LEU A 10 20.65 10.89 3.68
N PRO A 11 19.96 10.91 4.83
CA PRO A 11 19.35 9.70 5.34
C PRO A 11 18.19 9.27 4.44
N LEU A 12 18.04 7.96 4.22
CA LEU A 12 16.91 7.42 3.48
C LEU A 12 15.58 7.67 4.21
N ILE A 13 15.62 7.61 5.54
CA ILE A 13 14.48 7.83 6.43
C ILE A 13 14.61 9.21 7.08
N GLY A 14 13.56 10.02 7.06
CA GLY A 14 13.60 11.37 7.65
C GLY A 14 12.41 12.28 7.32
N GLY A 15 11.52 11.85 6.42
CA GLY A 15 10.22 12.49 6.21
C GLY A 15 9.17 11.94 7.18
N THR A 16 8.08 12.69 7.36
CA THR A 16 6.85 12.17 7.98
C THR A 16 6.33 11.01 7.13
N ALA A 17 5.87 9.94 7.76
CA ALA A 17 5.21 8.84 7.06
C ALA A 17 4.13 9.39 6.13
N ALA A 18 4.09 8.90 4.89
CA ALA A 18 2.99 9.22 3.99
C ALA A 18 1.68 8.79 4.67
N GLY A 19 0.69 9.68 4.72
CA GLY A 19 -0.63 9.37 5.26
C GLY A 19 -1.30 8.23 4.49
N ALA A 20 -2.38 7.69 5.04
CA ALA A 20 -3.17 6.63 4.41
C ALA A 20 -3.46 6.96 2.94
N ALA A 21 -3.42 5.93 2.08
CA ALA A 21 -3.65 6.05 0.66
C ALA A 21 -4.92 6.88 0.37
N ALA A 22 -4.81 7.84 -0.54
CA ALA A 22 -5.93 8.66 -0.98
C ALA A 22 -7.08 7.78 -1.47
N ASP A 23 -8.32 8.28 -1.31
CA ASP A 23 -9.59 7.63 -1.69
C ASP A 23 -9.40 6.74 -2.93
N ALA A 24 -9.26 5.44 -2.67
CA ALA A 24 -9.12 4.45 -3.71
C ALA A 24 -10.46 4.46 -4.45
N GLY A 25 -10.44 4.75 -5.75
CA GLY A 25 -11.67 4.87 -6.54
C GLY A 25 -12.64 3.70 -6.40
N GLU A 26 -13.84 3.84 -6.94
CA GLU A 26 -14.90 2.82 -6.79
C GLU A 26 -14.42 1.40 -7.13
N PRO A 27 -14.73 0.39 -6.30
CA PRO A 27 -14.39 -1.00 -6.56
C PRO A 27 -14.97 -1.50 -7.89
N TRP A 28 -14.20 -2.31 -8.62
CA TRP A 28 -14.70 -2.94 -9.84
C TRP A 28 -15.40 -4.25 -9.52
N MET A 29 -16.63 -4.43 -10.00
CA MET A 29 -17.36 -5.69 -9.87
C MET A 29 -16.91 -6.70 -10.93
N SER A 30 -16.33 -7.81 -10.47
CA SER A 30 -15.90 -8.90 -11.35
C SER A 30 -17.07 -9.79 -11.79
N PRO A 31 -16.93 -10.56 -12.90
CA PRO A 31 -17.92 -11.54 -13.33
C PRO A 31 -18.23 -12.64 -12.29
N GLU A 32 -17.29 -12.91 -11.39
CA GLU A 32 -17.44 -13.87 -10.28
C GLU A 32 -18.30 -13.30 -9.13
N GLY A 33 -18.72 -12.03 -9.23
CA GLY A 33 -19.54 -11.36 -8.21
C GLY A 33 -18.72 -10.82 -7.04
N ILE A 34 -17.41 -10.65 -7.20
CA ILE A 34 -16.50 -10.17 -6.16
C ILE A 34 -16.09 -8.73 -6.48
N ALA A 35 -16.17 -7.84 -5.49
CA ALA A 35 -15.72 -6.45 -5.61
C ALA A 35 -14.19 -6.38 -5.46
N ILE A 36 -13.51 -5.86 -6.48
CA ILE A 36 -12.05 -5.70 -6.49
C ILE A 36 -11.70 -4.26 -6.10
N LYS A 37 -11.01 -4.11 -4.97
CA LYS A 37 -10.53 -2.81 -4.49
C LYS A 37 -9.36 -2.33 -5.37
N PRO A 38 -9.21 -1.01 -5.59
CA PRO A 38 -8.05 -0.48 -6.32
C PRO A 38 -6.74 -0.60 -5.56
N PHE A 39 -6.82 -0.72 -4.23
CA PHE A 39 -5.66 -0.84 -3.35
C PHE A 39 -6.01 -1.73 -2.16
N TYR A 40 -5.10 -2.65 -1.83
CA TYR A 40 -5.19 -3.55 -0.69
C TYR A 40 -4.02 -3.28 0.26
N THR A 41 -4.28 -3.41 1.55
CA THR A 41 -3.34 -3.14 2.64
C THR A 41 -3.18 -4.38 3.52
N GLU A 42 -2.28 -4.30 4.50
CA GLU A 42 -2.13 -5.32 5.54
C GLU A 42 -3.44 -5.65 6.28
N ALA A 43 -4.34 -4.67 6.44
CA ALA A 43 -5.65 -4.89 7.07
C ALA A 43 -6.57 -5.82 6.25
N ASP A 44 -6.33 -5.98 4.95
CA ASP A 44 -7.12 -6.88 4.11
C ASP A 44 -6.71 -8.36 4.28
N LEU A 45 -5.63 -8.63 5.02
CA LEU A 45 -5.21 -9.97 5.41
C LEU A 45 -5.88 -10.44 6.71
N ASP A 46 -6.56 -9.54 7.44
CA ASP A 46 -7.15 -9.86 8.72
C ASP A 46 -8.22 -10.94 8.60
N GLY A 47 -8.02 -12.05 9.32
CA GLY A 47 -8.96 -13.15 9.39
C GLY A 47 -8.90 -14.15 8.23
N LEU A 48 -7.94 -14.00 7.29
CA LEU A 48 -7.67 -15.05 6.31
C LEU A 48 -7.04 -16.26 7.02
N ASP A 49 -7.56 -17.45 6.72
CA ASP A 49 -6.94 -18.69 7.13
C ASP A 49 -5.76 -19.05 6.20
N ALA A 50 -4.89 -19.93 6.67
CA ALA A 50 -3.77 -20.49 5.92
C ALA A 50 -2.59 -19.54 5.55
N LEU A 51 -2.57 -18.27 5.99
CA LEU A 51 -1.47 -17.34 5.69
C LEU A 51 -0.08 -17.85 6.11
N ASP A 52 0.00 -18.58 7.23
CA ASP A 52 1.25 -19.12 7.79
C ASP A 52 1.25 -20.66 7.86
N THR A 53 0.76 -21.31 6.81
CA THR A 53 0.69 -22.80 6.75
C THR A 53 1.58 -23.37 5.63
N PHE A 54 1.81 -24.68 5.68
CA PHE A 54 2.57 -25.41 4.66
C PHE A 54 1.65 -26.33 3.83
N PRO A 55 1.97 -26.60 2.55
CA PRO A 55 1.19 -27.47 1.67
C PRO A 55 1.02 -28.90 2.18
#